data_AF-A0A6I8N2X5-F1
#
_entry.id   AF-A0A6I8N2X5-F1
#
_cell.length_a   1.000
_cell.length_b   1.000
_cell.length_c   1.000
_cell.angle_alpha   90.00
_cell.angle_beta   90.00
_cell.angle_gamma   90.00
#
_symmetry.space_group_name_H-M   'P 1'
#
loop_
_entity.id
_entity.type
_entity.pdbx_description
1 polymer ?
#
loop_
_entity_poly.entity_id
_entity_poly.type
_entity_poly.pdbx_seq_one_letter_code
_entity_poly.pdbx_strand_id
1 'polypeptide(L)'
;MVHINLLKKLMYVLLAFLLFLTICLWKETRKGYYVSFKSETRSFQLPRTLEKWGGELNPDPGPKGRIQDPVQEAQPTTAPGDKAKPKKALSSLKVWNEDNSSKNLIPRLQKVRKNYLNMNKYNVTYTGKRQTTKLSAGELLCQLRDRVNVTMIRETDVPFNTSEWKTYLPEDEISGKMGHLGRCAVVSSAGSMKSSHLGPEIDSHDAVLRFNGAPTEGFQNDVGEKTTVRLINSQLVTVEEQHFLKGSLYNNGILIVWDPSPYHSEIPEWYKKPDYNFFANYKQHRKQHPDQPFYILNPKMPWELWDILQENSPEDIQPNPPSSGMLGIVIMMNFCDQVDVYEFLPSKRQTDICHYYQRFHDSACTMGAYHPLLFEKNLVKHINQGDDEDIYNYGKVTLPGLRNIKC
;
A
#
# COMPACT_ATOMS: atom_id res chain seq x y z
N MET A 1 -45.97 -39.97 -33.62
CA MET A 1 -46.29 -38.99 -32.56
C MET A 1 -45.47 -39.19 -31.27
N VAL A 2 -45.16 -40.42 -30.86
CA VAL A 2 -44.41 -40.73 -29.61
C VAL A 2 -42.94 -40.25 -29.64
N HIS A 3 -42.23 -40.40 -30.77
CA HIS A 3 -40.83 -39.96 -30.89
C HIS A 3 -40.63 -38.44 -30.74
N ILE A 4 -41.57 -37.62 -31.21
CA ILE A 4 -41.50 -36.15 -31.11
C ILE A 4 -41.64 -35.70 -29.65
N ASN A 5 -42.51 -36.36 -28.88
CA ASN A 5 -42.67 -36.07 -27.45
C ASN A 5 -41.46 -36.50 -26.63
N LEU A 6 -40.78 -37.59 -27.00
CA LEU A 6 -39.55 -38.01 -26.35
C LEU A 6 -38.41 -37.03 -26.63
N LEU A 7 -38.27 -36.57 -27.88
CA LEU A 7 -37.25 -35.59 -28.29
C LEU A 7 -37.46 -34.24 -27.59
N LYS A 8 -38.71 -33.77 -27.49
CA LYS A 8 -39.04 -32.55 -26.75
C LYS A 8 -38.68 -32.67 -25.26
N LYS A 9 -38.99 -33.80 -24.62
CA LYS A 9 -38.62 -34.05 -23.22
C LYS A 9 -37.10 -34.06 -23.02
N LEU A 10 -36.34 -34.72 -23.90
CA LEU A 10 -34.88 -34.70 -23.89
C LEU A 10 -34.32 -33.28 -24.05
N MET A 11 -34.90 -32.49 -24.95
CA MET A 11 -34.48 -31.11 -25.18
C MET A 11 -34.73 -30.21 -23.96
N TYR A 12 -35.87 -30.37 -23.27
CA TYR A 12 -36.15 -29.65 -22.02
C TYR A 12 -35.21 -30.04 -20.89
N VAL A 13 -34.84 -31.33 -20.78
CA VAL A 13 -33.85 -31.80 -19.81
C VAL A 13 -32.47 -31.19 -20.11
N LEU A 14 -32.08 -31.12 -21.38
CA LEU A 14 -30.81 -30.53 -21.81
C LEU A 14 -30.75 -29.02 -21.52
N LEU A 15 -31.85 -28.31 -21.78
CA LEU A 15 -32.00 -26.88 -21.46
C LEU A 15 -31.92 -26.62 -19.95
N ALA A 16 -32.59 -27.44 -19.14
CA ALA A 16 -32.52 -27.34 -17.68
C ALA A 16 -31.10 -27.60 -17.15
N PHE A 17 -30.40 -28.57 -17.72
CA PHE A 17 -29.02 -28.88 -17.36
C PHE A 17 -28.05 -27.75 -17.76
N LEU A 18 -28.23 -27.17 -18.94
CA LEU A 18 -27.45 -26.00 -19.38
C LEU A 18 -27.72 -24.78 -18.48
N LEU A 19 -28.97 -24.53 -18.10
CA LEU A 19 -29.32 -23.45 -17.18
C LEU A 19 -28.71 -23.67 -15.78
N PHE A 20 -28.70 -24.92 -15.30
CA PHE A 20 -28.05 -25.26 -14.04
C PHE A 20 -26.53 -25.03 -14.11
N LEU A 21 -25.89 -25.47 -15.20
CA LEU A 21 -24.46 -25.25 -15.42
C LEU A 21 -24.11 -23.77 -15.53
N THR A 22 -24.91 -22.95 -16.21
CA THR A 22 -24.67 -21.50 -16.28
C THR A 22 -24.84 -20.84 -14.92
N ILE A 23 -25.82 -21.26 -14.11
CA ILE A 23 -25.98 -20.78 -12.72
C ILE A 23 -24.79 -21.21 -11.85
N CYS A 24 -24.32 -22.46 -11.97
CA CYS A 24 -23.16 -22.96 -11.24
C CYS A 24 -21.88 -22.22 -11.64
N LEU A 25 -21.64 -22.04 -12.94
CA LEU A 25 -20.50 -21.28 -13.47
C LEU A 25 -20.57 -19.80 -13.07
N TRP A 26 -21.76 -19.20 -13.08
CA TRP A 26 -21.99 -17.83 -12.60
C TRP A 26 -21.75 -17.69 -11.08
N LYS A 27 -22.13 -18.70 -10.29
CA LYS A 27 -21.87 -18.75 -8.85
C LYS A 27 -20.39 -18.95 -8.56
N GLU A 28 -19.69 -19.76 -9.35
CA GLU A 28 -18.25 -20.01 -9.18
C GLU A 28 -17.39 -18.83 -9.65
N THR A 29 -17.77 -18.16 -10.75
CA THR A 29 -17.10 -16.91 -11.18
C THR A 29 -17.35 -15.77 -10.19
N ARG A 30 -18.49 -15.73 -9.50
CA ARG A 30 -18.72 -14.80 -8.38
C ARG A 30 -17.88 -15.11 -7.13
N LYS A 31 -17.59 -16.38 -6.81
CA LYS A 31 -16.67 -16.72 -5.71
C LYS A 31 -15.23 -16.25 -5.95
N GLY A 32 -14.81 -16.15 -7.22
CA GLY A 32 -13.49 -15.61 -7.58
C GLY A 32 -13.33 -14.10 -7.39
N TYR A 33 -14.45 -13.36 -7.21
CA TYR A 33 -14.44 -11.90 -7.06
C TYR A 33 -15.10 -11.39 -5.76
N TYR A 34 -15.83 -12.24 -5.02
CA TYR A 34 -16.45 -11.91 -3.74
C TYR A 34 -16.25 -13.04 -2.73
N VAL A 35 -15.34 -12.84 -1.77
CA VAL A 35 -15.38 -13.54 -0.49
C VAL A 35 -16.41 -12.82 0.37
N SER A 36 -17.67 -13.29 0.33
CA SER A 36 -18.72 -12.79 1.22
C SER A 36 -18.51 -13.32 2.64
N PHE A 37 -18.43 -12.36 3.55
CA PHE A 37 -18.28 -12.49 4.99
C PHE A 37 -19.47 -13.24 5.61
N LYS A 38 -19.20 -14.37 6.25
CA LYS A 38 -20.06 -14.89 7.32
C LYS A 38 -19.24 -14.89 8.60
N SER A 39 -19.53 -13.92 9.47
CA SER A 39 -19.09 -13.92 10.86
C SER A 39 -19.85 -15.03 11.59
N GLU A 40 -19.23 -16.19 11.76
CA GLU A 40 -19.58 -17.10 12.86
C GLU A 40 -18.55 -16.87 13.96
N THR A 41 -18.92 -16.03 14.92
CA THR A 41 -18.31 -15.97 16.24
C THR A 41 -18.54 -17.31 16.94
N ARG A 42 -17.62 -18.26 16.76
CA ARG A 42 -17.46 -19.34 17.75
C ARG A 42 -16.75 -18.76 18.96
N SER A 43 -17.53 -18.53 20.02
CA SER A 43 -17.02 -18.33 21.37
C SER A 43 -16.18 -19.54 21.76
N PHE A 44 -14.86 -19.38 21.78
CA PHE A 44 -13.96 -20.37 22.33
C PHE A 44 -13.94 -20.18 23.86
N GLN A 45 -14.58 -21.09 24.59
CA GLN A 45 -14.45 -21.17 26.04
C GLN A 45 -13.01 -21.56 26.40
N LEU A 46 -12.36 -20.74 27.23
CA LEU A 46 -11.06 -21.08 27.84
C LEU A 46 -11.22 -22.30 28.76
N PRO A 47 -10.30 -23.27 28.76
CA PRO A 47 -10.26 -24.31 29.77
C PRO A 47 -9.99 -23.71 31.15
N ARG A 48 -10.89 -23.97 32.11
CA ARG A 48 -10.70 -23.70 33.54
C ARG A 48 -9.61 -24.62 34.09
N THR A 49 -8.35 -24.20 34.05
CA THR A 49 -7.29 -24.66 34.97
C THR A 49 -6.12 -23.68 34.91
N LEU A 50 -6.22 -22.58 35.66
CA LEU A 50 -5.10 -21.82 36.23
C LEU A 50 -5.65 -20.77 37.23
N GLU A 51 -6.59 -21.19 38.08
CA GLU A 51 -6.90 -20.52 39.34
C GLU A 51 -6.22 -21.30 40.46
N LYS A 52 -4.99 -20.89 40.78
CA LYS A 52 -4.34 -21.00 42.09
C LYS A 52 -2.89 -20.56 41.94
N TRP A 53 -2.68 -19.26 42.12
CA TRP A 53 -1.60 -18.65 42.90
C TRP A 53 -1.70 -17.13 42.74
N GLY A 54 -2.57 -16.55 43.58
CA GLY A 54 -2.68 -15.11 43.80
C GLY A 54 -3.04 -14.92 45.27
N GLY A 55 -2.02 -14.87 46.13
CA GLY A 55 -2.17 -14.48 47.52
C GLY A 55 -2.20 -12.96 47.62
N GLU A 56 -3.24 -12.46 48.28
CA GLU A 56 -3.54 -11.06 48.59
C GLU A 56 -2.40 -10.38 49.38
N LEU A 57 -2.10 -9.12 49.06
CA LEU A 57 -1.62 -8.14 50.03
C LEU A 57 -2.19 -6.75 49.71
N ASN A 58 -3.09 -6.29 50.57
CA ASN A 58 -3.57 -4.90 50.64
C ASN A 58 -2.50 -3.99 51.31
N PRO A 59 -2.50 -2.67 51.03
CA PRO A 59 -1.58 -1.71 51.63
C PRO A 59 -2.21 -0.95 52.81
N ASP A 60 -1.41 -0.58 53.82
CA ASP A 60 -1.66 0.54 54.74
C ASP A 60 -0.33 1.01 55.41
N PRO A 61 -0.22 2.19 56.08
CA PRO A 61 0.84 3.15 55.79
C PRO A 61 1.74 3.56 56.98
N GLY A 62 2.98 3.96 56.66
CA GLY A 62 3.87 4.84 57.46
C GLY A 62 4.76 4.18 58.52
N PRO A 63 5.76 4.88 59.12
CA PRO A 63 6.10 6.31 58.98
C PRO A 63 7.59 6.62 58.68
N LYS A 64 7.85 7.94 58.57
CA LYS A 64 9.08 8.69 58.25
C LYS A 64 10.35 8.28 59.04
N GLY A 65 11.48 8.28 58.33
CA GLY A 65 12.84 8.34 58.90
C GLY A 65 13.81 9.06 57.95
N ARG A 66 14.43 10.15 58.42
CA ARG A 66 15.44 10.99 57.78
C ARG A 66 16.83 10.50 58.23
N ILE A 67 17.90 10.76 57.43
CA ILE A 67 19.34 11.03 57.78
C ILE A 67 20.24 10.48 56.63
N GLN A 68 20.68 11.34 55.72
CA GLN A 68 22.03 11.96 55.56
C GLN A 68 23.05 11.13 54.76
N ASP A 69 23.54 11.74 53.68
CA ASP A 69 24.70 11.33 52.89
C ASP A 69 26.01 11.40 53.69
N PRO A 70 27.07 10.76 53.16
CA PRO A 70 28.25 11.57 52.87
C PRO A 70 28.79 11.37 51.45
N VAL A 71 29.11 12.52 50.86
CA VAL A 71 29.96 12.72 49.69
C VAL A 71 31.37 12.22 49.98
N GLN A 72 31.95 11.46 49.05
CA GLN A 72 33.40 11.32 48.95
C GLN A 72 33.84 11.39 47.48
N GLU A 73 34.57 12.45 47.18
CA GLU A 73 35.32 12.67 45.95
C GLU A 73 36.42 11.61 45.79
N ALA A 74 36.57 11.06 44.58
CA ALA A 74 37.80 10.42 44.16
C ALA A 74 38.07 10.76 42.68
N GLN A 75 39.21 11.44 42.46
CA GLN A 75 39.80 11.75 41.16
C GLN A 75 40.44 10.51 40.50
N PRO A 76 40.73 10.57 39.17
CA PRO A 76 40.80 9.40 38.32
C PRO A 76 42.20 8.76 38.25
N THR A 77 42.26 7.44 38.39
CA THR A 77 43.43 6.62 38.07
C THR A 77 43.31 6.04 36.66
N THR A 78 44.30 6.36 35.82
CA THR A 78 44.49 5.86 34.46
C THR A 78 45.25 4.53 34.43
N ALA A 79 44.87 3.69 33.44
CA ALA A 79 45.59 2.56 32.79
C ALA A 79 44.89 1.19 32.92
N PRO A 80 45.10 0.23 31.99
CA PRO A 80 45.30 0.34 30.54
C PRO A 80 44.41 -0.64 29.72
N GLY A 81 44.04 -0.23 28.51
CA GLY A 81 43.85 -1.13 27.37
C GLY A 81 42.86 -2.28 27.49
N ASP A 82 41.56 -1.98 27.57
CA ASP A 82 40.55 -2.97 27.18
C ASP A 82 40.55 -3.10 25.66
N LYS A 83 41.12 -4.21 25.18
CA LYS A 83 40.96 -4.68 23.81
C LYS A 83 39.47 -4.72 23.51
N ALA A 84 39.02 -3.79 22.65
CA ALA A 84 37.70 -3.85 22.05
C ALA A 84 37.48 -5.26 21.52
N LYS A 85 36.53 -5.98 22.11
CA LYS A 85 36.02 -7.23 21.56
C LYS A 85 35.66 -6.94 20.10
N PRO A 86 36.11 -7.76 19.13
CA PRO A 86 35.75 -7.51 17.74
C PRO A 86 34.22 -7.50 17.68
N LYS A 87 33.63 -6.40 17.19
CA LYS A 87 32.24 -6.41 16.75
C LYS A 87 32.11 -7.63 15.86
N LYS A 88 31.33 -8.61 16.29
CA LYS A 88 30.97 -9.77 15.47
C LYS A 88 30.54 -9.17 14.13
N ALA A 89 31.27 -9.52 13.06
CA ALA A 89 30.99 -8.98 11.74
C ALA A 89 29.49 -9.14 11.47
N LEU A 90 28.83 -8.04 11.11
CA LEU A 90 27.40 -7.92 10.82
C LEU A 90 27.06 -8.64 9.49
N SER A 91 27.68 -9.78 9.22
CA SER A 91 27.47 -10.57 8.01
C SER A 91 26.29 -11.52 8.23
N SER A 92 25.07 -11.02 7.98
CA SER A 92 23.91 -11.75 7.42
C SER A 92 22.53 -11.20 7.84
N LEU A 93 22.36 -9.89 7.99
CA LEU A 93 20.99 -9.34 8.08
C LEU A 93 20.28 -9.61 6.75
N LYS A 94 19.22 -10.43 6.79
CA LYS A 94 18.43 -10.77 5.61
C LYS A 94 17.38 -9.69 5.39
N VAL A 95 17.70 -8.72 4.54
CA VAL A 95 16.77 -7.68 4.05
C VAL A 95 16.31 -8.00 2.63
N TRP A 96 15.46 -7.14 2.05
CA TRP A 96 15.00 -7.30 0.67
C TRP A 96 16.19 -7.32 -0.30
N ASN A 97 16.21 -8.32 -1.19
CA ASN A 97 17.17 -8.41 -2.28
C ASN A 97 16.66 -7.61 -3.48
N GLU A 98 17.36 -6.53 -3.85
CA GLU A 98 17.03 -5.70 -5.01
C GLU A 98 17.14 -6.41 -6.37
N ASP A 99 17.78 -7.58 -6.43
CA ASP A 99 17.92 -8.38 -7.65
C ASP A 99 16.88 -9.52 -7.72
N ASN A 100 15.84 -9.49 -6.87
CA ASN A 100 14.77 -10.48 -6.93
C ASN A 100 14.10 -10.50 -8.31
N SER A 101 13.81 -11.70 -8.80
CA SER A 101 13.12 -11.95 -10.08
C SER A 101 11.94 -12.90 -9.86
N SER A 102 11.17 -13.16 -10.92
CA SER A 102 10.10 -14.15 -10.91
C SER A 102 10.56 -15.52 -10.42
N LYS A 103 11.83 -15.89 -10.63
CA LYS A 103 12.40 -17.16 -10.15
C LYS A 103 12.47 -17.25 -8.62
N ASN A 104 12.49 -16.11 -7.93
CA ASN A 104 12.51 -16.03 -6.47
C ASN A 104 11.11 -16.12 -5.84
N LEU A 105 10.04 -16.03 -6.64
CA LEU A 105 8.66 -16.18 -6.17
C LEU A 105 8.32 -17.65 -5.89
N ILE A 106 7.38 -17.89 -4.98
CA ILE A 106 6.79 -19.23 -4.80
C ILE A 106 6.06 -19.69 -6.07
N PRO A 107 5.98 -21.00 -6.37
CA PRO A 107 5.39 -21.51 -7.62
C PRO A 107 3.97 -21.02 -7.90
N ARG A 108 3.15 -20.84 -6.85
CA ARG A 108 1.80 -20.26 -6.96
C ARG A 108 1.86 -18.86 -7.59
N LEU A 109 2.73 -17.98 -7.08
CA LEU A 109 2.83 -16.59 -7.53
C LEU A 109 3.51 -16.49 -8.90
N GLN A 110 4.44 -17.39 -9.22
CA GLN A 110 4.97 -17.51 -10.58
C GLN A 110 3.85 -17.79 -11.61
N LYS A 111 2.92 -18.70 -11.27
CA LYS A 111 1.75 -19.00 -12.12
C LYS A 111 0.80 -17.80 -12.20
N VAL A 112 0.52 -17.14 -11.09
CA VAL A 112 -0.33 -15.93 -11.06
C VAL A 112 0.24 -14.83 -11.95
N ARG A 113 1.54 -14.56 -11.87
CA ARG A 113 2.23 -13.59 -12.73
C ARG A 113 2.09 -13.95 -14.21
N LYS A 114 2.33 -15.21 -14.59
CA LYS A 114 2.14 -15.69 -15.97
C LYS A 114 0.70 -15.46 -16.46
N ASN A 115 -0.29 -15.70 -15.60
CA ASN A 115 -1.69 -15.46 -15.96
C ASN A 115 -1.97 -13.97 -16.23
N TYR A 116 -1.44 -13.05 -15.42
CA TYR A 116 -1.61 -11.61 -15.65
C TYR A 116 -0.89 -11.14 -16.93
N LEU A 117 0.32 -11.64 -17.21
CA LEU A 117 1.01 -11.39 -18.46
C LEU A 117 0.18 -11.83 -19.68
N ASN A 118 -0.40 -13.03 -19.63
CA ASN A 118 -1.25 -13.55 -20.70
C ASN A 118 -2.57 -12.80 -20.85
N MET A 119 -3.14 -12.33 -19.73
CA MET A 119 -4.41 -11.61 -19.73
C MET A 119 -4.28 -10.23 -20.36
N ASN A 120 -3.16 -9.54 -20.11
CA ASN A 120 -2.86 -8.19 -20.60
C ASN A 120 -4.08 -7.26 -20.59
N LYS A 121 -4.76 -7.18 -19.43
CA LYS A 121 -6.07 -6.54 -19.29
C LYS A 121 -6.12 -5.10 -19.84
N TYR A 122 -5.01 -4.38 -19.75
CA TYR A 122 -4.91 -2.97 -20.12
C TYR A 122 -4.27 -2.75 -21.49
N ASN A 123 -4.09 -3.81 -22.29
CA ASN A 123 -3.49 -3.78 -23.63
C ASN A 123 -2.09 -3.14 -23.65
N VAL A 124 -1.28 -3.43 -22.64
CA VAL A 124 0.09 -2.94 -22.55
C VAL A 124 0.92 -3.51 -23.70
N THR A 125 1.56 -2.61 -24.45
CA THR A 125 2.53 -2.95 -25.49
C THR A 125 3.75 -2.07 -25.28
N TYR A 126 4.70 -2.57 -24.48
CA TYR A 126 5.90 -1.80 -24.17
C TYR A 126 6.86 -1.79 -25.37
N THR A 127 7.11 -0.60 -25.91
CA THR A 127 8.04 -0.36 -27.04
C THR A 127 9.34 0.33 -26.59
N GLY A 128 9.47 0.64 -25.30
CA GLY A 128 10.67 1.25 -24.74
C GLY A 128 11.87 0.30 -24.77
N LYS A 129 13.07 0.86 -24.62
CA LYS A 129 14.31 0.09 -24.54
C LYS A 129 14.59 -0.26 -23.08
N ARG A 130 14.67 -1.56 -22.78
CA ARG A 130 15.13 -2.01 -21.45
C ARG A 130 16.58 -1.62 -21.21
N GLN A 131 16.90 -1.31 -19.96
CA GLN A 131 18.26 -1.06 -19.54
C GLN A 131 19.05 -2.36 -19.58
N THR A 132 20.16 -2.35 -20.31
CA THR A 132 21.09 -3.49 -20.42
C THR A 132 21.97 -3.63 -19.19
N THR A 133 22.16 -2.52 -18.47
CA THR A 133 22.95 -2.40 -17.25
C THR A 133 22.11 -1.69 -16.20
N LYS A 134 22.19 -2.14 -14.95
CA LYS A 134 21.49 -1.50 -13.83
C LYS A 134 21.98 -0.05 -13.71
N LEU A 135 21.05 0.90 -13.75
CA LEU A 135 21.36 2.31 -13.52
C LEU A 135 21.86 2.49 -12.08
N SER A 136 22.61 3.57 -11.84
CA SER A 136 22.86 4.03 -10.48
C SER A 136 21.58 4.56 -9.84
N ALA A 137 21.54 4.57 -8.50
CA ALA A 137 20.41 5.15 -7.75
C ALA A 137 20.13 6.60 -8.15
N GLY A 138 21.17 7.40 -8.42
CA GLY A 138 21.04 8.79 -8.87
C GLY A 138 20.40 8.90 -10.26
N GLU A 139 20.84 8.10 -11.24
CA GLU A 139 20.24 8.08 -12.58
C GLU A 139 18.78 7.62 -12.54
N LEU A 140 18.43 6.65 -11.70
CA LEU A 140 17.06 6.19 -11.55
C LEU A 140 16.16 7.25 -10.88
N LEU A 141 16.67 7.97 -9.89
CA LEU A 141 15.99 9.12 -9.29
C LEU A 141 15.77 10.23 -10.33
N CYS A 142 16.72 10.47 -11.23
CA CYS A 142 16.57 11.37 -12.35
C CYS A 142 15.48 10.92 -13.33
N GLN A 143 15.43 9.63 -13.67
CA GLN A 143 14.33 9.10 -14.50
C GLN A 143 12.97 9.34 -13.84
N LEU A 144 12.83 9.06 -12.54
CA LEU A 144 11.59 9.29 -11.79
C LEU A 144 11.18 10.77 -11.81
N ARG A 145 12.12 11.68 -11.55
CA ARG A 145 11.89 13.14 -11.53
C ARG A 145 11.45 13.65 -12.91
N ASP A 146 12.12 13.23 -13.97
CA ASP A 146 11.98 13.84 -15.30
C ASP A 146 10.84 13.24 -16.13
N ARG A 147 10.41 12.01 -15.83
CA ARG A 147 9.48 11.25 -16.68
C ARG A 147 8.17 10.88 -16.01
N VAL A 148 8.01 11.07 -14.70
CA VAL A 148 6.75 10.78 -13.99
C VAL A 148 6.09 12.08 -13.56
N ASN A 149 5.00 12.44 -14.23
CA ASN A 149 4.25 13.65 -13.96
C ASN A 149 3.23 13.41 -12.85
N VAL A 150 3.56 13.82 -11.62
CA VAL A 150 2.61 13.78 -10.49
C VAL A 150 1.60 14.92 -10.62
N THR A 151 0.56 14.69 -11.42
CA THR A 151 -0.52 15.65 -11.68
C THR A 151 -1.89 15.08 -11.34
N MET A 152 -2.81 15.96 -11.01
CA MET A 152 -4.22 15.65 -10.79
C MET A 152 -5.04 16.13 -11.98
N ILE A 153 -6.20 15.52 -12.20
CA ILE A 153 -7.19 16.03 -13.15
C ILE A 153 -7.60 17.45 -12.74
N ARG A 154 -7.63 18.34 -13.74
CA ARG A 154 -7.97 19.76 -13.62
C ARG A 154 -9.27 20.06 -14.35
N GLU A 155 -9.88 21.20 -14.03
CA GLU A 155 -11.07 21.70 -14.76
C GLU A 155 -10.77 21.92 -16.24
N THR A 156 -9.52 22.17 -16.63
CA THR A 156 -9.14 22.34 -18.05
C THR A 156 -9.10 21.04 -18.84
N ASP A 157 -9.08 19.88 -18.18
CA ASP A 157 -8.97 18.58 -18.84
C ASP A 157 -10.32 18.13 -19.38
N VAL A 158 -10.40 17.71 -20.64
CA VAL A 158 -11.65 17.21 -21.23
C VAL A 158 -11.93 15.78 -20.71
N PRO A 159 -13.16 15.45 -20.26
CA PRO A 159 -14.40 16.25 -20.27
C PRO A 159 -14.75 16.93 -18.93
N PHE A 160 -13.77 17.10 -18.04
CA PHE A 160 -13.95 17.75 -16.73
C PHE A 160 -14.16 19.27 -16.83
N ASN A 161 -13.94 19.86 -18.02
CA ASN A 161 -14.29 21.25 -18.33
C ASN A 161 -15.79 21.49 -18.61
N THR A 162 -16.61 20.44 -18.57
CA THR A 162 -18.04 20.55 -18.85
C THR A 162 -18.83 21.10 -17.66
N SER A 163 -20.03 21.63 -17.92
CA SER A 163 -20.93 22.13 -16.86
C SER A 163 -21.31 21.07 -15.81
N GLU A 164 -21.24 19.78 -16.17
CA GLU A 164 -21.48 18.65 -15.26
C GLU A 164 -20.40 18.52 -14.16
N TRP A 165 -19.21 19.06 -14.39
CA TRP A 165 -18.03 18.91 -13.52
C TRP A 165 -17.63 20.19 -12.78
N LYS A 166 -18.12 21.35 -13.23
CA LYS A 166 -17.75 22.70 -12.78
C LYS A 166 -17.62 22.91 -11.25
N THR A 167 -18.38 22.17 -10.43
CA THR A 167 -18.40 22.37 -8.96
C THR A 167 -17.82 21.20 -8.15
N TYR A 168 -17.28 20.17 -8.81
CA TYR A 168 -16.86 18.94 -8.12
C TYR A 168 -15.35 18.84 -7.91
N LEU A 169 -14.54 19.32 -8.85
CA LEU A 169 -13.09 19.30 -8.70
C LEU A 169 -12.64 20.39 -7.71
N PRO A 170 -11.59 20.17 -6.91
CA PRO A 170 -10.99 21.23 -6.10
C PRO A 170 -10.48 22.38 -6.98
N GLU A 171 -10.75 23.62 -6.58
CA GLU A 171 -10.26 24.83 -7.27
C GLU A 171 -8.74 24.97 -7.13
N ASP A 172 -8.23 24.73 -5.91
CA ASP A 172 -6.80 24.81 -5.61
C ASP A 172 -6.05 23.57 -6.11
N GLU A 173 -4.88 23.81 -6.73
CA GLU A 173 -3.94 22.72 -7.02
C GLU A 173 -3.48 22.02 -5.73
N ILE A 174 -3.24 20.70 -5.83
CA ILE A 174 -2.72 19.93 -4.70
C ILE A 174 -1.37 20.46 -4.19
N SER A 175 -0.55 21.04 -5.08
CA SER A 175 0.72 21.70 -4.74
C SER A 175 0.52 22.82 -3.72
N GLY A 176 -0.55 23.61 -3.84
CA GLY A 176 -0.92 24.67 -2.90
C GLY A 176 -1.43 24.14 -1.55
N LYS A 177 -2.09 22.97 -1.54
CA LYS A 177 -2.57 22.33 -0.30
C LYS A 177 -1.49 21.56 0.46
N MET A 178 -0.61 20.87 -0.26
CA MET A 178 0.51 20.13 0.33
C MET A 178 1.64 21.07 0.75
N GLY A 179 1.84 22.16 0.01
CA GLY A 179 2.95 23.08 0.23
C GLY A 179 4.30 22.37 0.06
N HIS A 180 5.31 22.91 0.73
CA HIS A 180 6.63 22.30 0.83
C HIS A 180 6.77 21.65 2.19
N LEU A 181 7.05 20.34 2.21
CA LEU A 181 7.15 19.53 3.42
C LEU A 181 8.60 19.07 3.59
N GLY A 182 9.08 19.03 4.84
CA GLY A 182 10.41 18.50 5.15
C GLY A 182 10.38 16.98 5.13
N ARG A 183 10.04 16.38 6.27
CA ARG A 183 10.04 14.92 6.47
C ARG A 183 8.63 14.37 6.41
N CYS A 184 8.40 13.41 5.51
CA CYS A 184 7.11 12.76 5.35
C CYS A 184 7.20 11.25 5.60
N ALA A 185 6.09 10.65 6.03
CA ALA A 185 5.97 9.21 6.16
C ALA A 185 4.96 8.63 5.17
N VAL A 186 5.31 7.50 4.56
CA VAL A 186 4.39 6.63 3.81
C VAL A 186 4.20 5.34 4.60
N VAL A 187 2.98 5.07 5.04
CA VAL A 187 2.67 3.92 5.90
C VAL A 187 2.00 2.83 5.08
N SER A 188 2.71 1.73 4.82
CA SER A 188 2.16 0.54 4.19
C SER A 188 1.00 -0.05 4.99
N SER A 189 0.07 -0.73 4.32
CA SER A 189 -1.02 -1.46 4.97
C SER A 189 -0.60 -2.83 5.48
N ALA A 190 0.66 -3.25 5.31
CA ALA A 190 1.13 -4.60 5.55
C ALA A 190 0.87 -5.13 6.97
N GLY A 191 0.62 -6.44 7.10
CA GLY A 191 0.46 -7.09 8.39
C GLY A 191 1.68 -6.99 9.32
N SER A 192 2.87 -6.78 8.75
CA SER A 192 4.13 -6.61 9.49
C SER A 192 4.22 -5.29 10.29
N MET A 193 3.28 -4.36 10.07
CA MET A 193 3.12 -3.18 10.94
C MET A 193 2.69 -3.56 12.37
N LYS A 194 2.03 -4.71 12.56
CA LYS A 194 1.51 -5.11 13.87
C LYS A 194 2.65 -5.37 14.87
N SER A 195 2.49 -4.82 16.08
CA SER A 195 3.48 -4.86 17.17
C SER A 195 4.83 -4.24 16.80
N SER A 196 4.86 -3.34 15.82
CA SER A 196 6.06 -2.61 15.40
C SER A 196 6.40 -1.46 16.35
N HIS A 197 5.40 -0.92 17.06
CA HIS A 197 5.54 0.26 17.93
C HIS A 197 6.06 1.52 17.21
N LEU A 198 5.85 1.62 15.89
CA LEU A 198 6.33 2.72 15.06
C LEU A 198 5.49 3.99 15.14
N GLY A 199 4.34 3.96 15.84
CA GLY A 199 3.38 5.06 15.85
C GLY A 199 3.97 6.42 16.22
N PRO A 200 4.71 6.56 17.34
CA PRO A 200 5.35 7.82 17.71
C PRO A 200 6.37 8.32 16.68
N GLU A 201 7.13 7.42 16.03
CA GLU A 201 8.07 7.81 14.98
C GLU A 201 7.33 8.31 13.74
N ILE A 202 6.29 7.60 13.30
CA ILE A 202 5.45 7.99 12.17
C ILE A 202 4.83 9.37 12.41
N ASP A 203 4.26 9.61 13.59
CA ASP A 203 3.60 10.88 13.91
C ASP A 203 4.57 12.07 14.08
N SER A 204 5.88 11.81 14.18
CA SER A 204 6.92 12.85 14.19
C SER A 204 7.15 13.53 12.83
N HIS A 205 6.57 13.01 11.75
CA HIS A 205 6.71 13.56 10.39
C HIS A 205 5.74 14.72 10.14
N ASP A 206 6.10 15.64 9.25
CA ASP A 206 5.26 16.78 8.86
C ASP A 206 3.94 16.31 8.23
N ALA A 207 4.02 15.28 7.38
CA ALA A 207 2.87 14.67 6.74
C ALA A 207 2.94 13.14 6.74
N VAL A 208 1.77 12.50 6.83
CA VAL A 208 1.63 11.04 6.78
C VAL A 208 0.66 10.65 5.66
N LEU A 209 1.11 9.82 4.73
CA LEU A 209 0.28 9.22 3.68
C LEU A 209 -0.12 7.79 4.06
N ARG A 210 -1.42 7.50 3.90
CA ARG A 210 -2.02 6.17 4.12
C ARG A 210 -2.82 5.70 2.91
N PHE A 211 -3.19 4.42 2.88
CA PHE A 211 -3.83 3.80 1.73
C PHE A 211 -5.22 3.26 2.03
N ASN A 212 -6.15 3.45 1.08
CA ASN A 212 -7.46 2.80 1.07
C ASN A 212 -8.17 2.91 2.44
N GLY A 213 -8.74 1.82 2.94
CA GLY A 213 -9.42 1.74 4.23
C GLY A 213 -8.50 1.42 5.42
N ALA A 214 -7.19 1.67 5.34
CA ALA A 214 -6.26 1.39 6.44
C ALA A 214 -6.56 2.31 7.65
N PRO A 215 -7.04 1.78 8.78
CA PRO A 215 -7.46 2.57 9.94
C PRO A 215 -6.27 2.92 10.85
N THR A 216 -6.43 3.98 11.63
CA THR A 216 -5.51 4.32 12.74
C THR A 216 -6.09 3.92 14.10
N GLU A 217 -7.41 4.05 14.27
CA GLU A 217 -8.12 3.66 15.48
C GLU A 217 -7.93 2.16 15.79
N GLY A 218 -7.48 1.87 17.02
CA GLY A 218 -7.14 0.53 17.50
C GLY A 218 -5.71 0.08 17.16
N PHE A 219 -4.95 0.88 16.40
CA PHE A 219 -3.60 0.55 15.92
C PHE A 219 -2.57 1.65 16.18
N GLN A 220 -2.91 2.71 16.92
CA GLN A 220 -2.12 3.93 17.08
C GLN A 220 -0.67 3.66 17.51
N ASN A 221 -0.44 2.73 18.44
CA ASN A 221 0.92 2.39 18.89
C ASN A 221 1.81 1.91 17.74
N ASP A 222 1.23 1.19 16.78
CA ASP A 222 1.95 0.58 15.66
C ASP A 222 2.00 1.50 14.43
N VAL A 223 0.92 2.22 14.14
CA VAL A 223 0.76 2.94 12.87
C VAL A 223 0.63 4.45 13.01
N GLY A 224 0.54 4.98 14.23
CA GLY A 224 0.31 6.40 14.51
C GLY A 224 -1.14 6.84 14.33
N GLU A 225 -1.41 8.10 14.65
CA GLU A 225 -2.73 8.73 14.57
C GLU A 225 -2.87 9.65 13.35
N LYS A 226 -1.77 10.28 12.92
CA LYS A 226 -1.78 11.31 11.88
C LYS A 226 -2.14 10.73 10.52
N THR A 227 -3.03 11.40 9.79
CA THR A 227 -3.31 11.14 8.38
C THR A 227 -3.44 12.48 7.66
N THR A 228 -2.44 12.83 6.86
CA THR A 228 -2.44 14.07 6.07
C THR A 228 -2.99 13.82 4.68
N VAL A 229 -2.58 12.71 4.06
CA VAL A 229 -3.02 12.30 2.73
C VAL A 229 -3.52 10.86 2.77
N ARG A 230 -4.59 10.57 2.05
CA ARG A 230 -5.06 9.20 1.83
C ARG A 230 -5.23 8.93 0.35
N LEU A 231 -4.42 8.01 -0.16
CA LEU A 231 -4.51 7.53 -1.54
C LEU A 231 -5.44 6.31 -1.59
N ILE A 232 -6.48 6.39 -2.43
CA ILE A 232 -7.56 5.41 -2.50
C ILE A 232 -7.69 4.93 -3.95
N ASN A 233 -7.84 3.63 -4.18
CA ASN A 233 -8.17 3.14 -5.51
C ASN A 233 -9.67 3.33 -5.83
N SER A 234 -10.00 3.42 -7.11
CA SER A 234 -11.36 3.59 -7.60
C SER A 234 -12.31 2.46 -7.18
N GLN A 235 -11.82 1.22 -7.07
CA GLN A 235 -12.61 0.09 -6.59
C GLN A 235 -13.20 0.36 -5.20
N LEU A 236 -12.41 0.92 -4.28
CA LEU A 236 -12.86 1.25 -2.93
C LEU A 236 -13.96 2.30 -2.94
N VAL A 237 -13.83 3.30 -3.81
CA VAL A 237 -14.83 4.37 -3.96
C VAL A 237 -16.12 3.85 -4.59
N THR A 238 -16.04 2.85 -5.47
CA THR A 238 -17.19 2.30 -6.21
C THR A 238 -17.97 1.22 -5.45
N VAL A 239 -17.30 0.33 -4.72
CA VAL A 239 -17.91 -0.86 -4.08
C VAL A 239 -18.57 -0.49 -2.74
N GLU A 240 -19.87 -0.72 -2.59
CA GLU A 240 -20.65 -0.29 -1.42
C GLU A 240 -20.17 -0.93 -0.10
N GLU A 241 -19.73 -2.18 -0.16
CA GLU A 241 -19.20 -2.93 0.99
C GLU A 241 -17.93 -2.33 1.60
N GLN A 242 -17.27 -1.42 0.87
CA GLN A 242 -16.12 -0.68 1.39
C GLN A 242 -16.52 0.54 2.23
N HIS A 243 -17.81 0.86 2.26
CA HIS A 243 -18.42 1.89 3.09
C HIS A 243 -17.77 3.28 2.94
N PHE A 244 -17.24 3.61 1.76
CA PHE A 244 -16.54 4.88 1.49
C PHE A 244 -17.36 6.11 1.90
N LEU A 245 -18.60 6.22 1.42
CA LEU A 245 -19.48 7.36 1.70
C LEU A 245 -20.01 7.46 3.14
N LYS A 246 -19.81 6.42 3.96
CA LYS A 246 -20.34 6.35 5.34
C LYS A 246 -19.23 6.33 6.39
N GLY A 247 -18.01 5.94 6.02
CA GLY A 247 -16.89 5.77 6.93
C GLY A 247 -16.26 7.10 7.32
N SER A 248 -16.28 7.43 8.61
CA SER A 248 -15.62 8.63 9.16
C SER A 248 -14.11 8.67 8.88
N LEU A 249 -13.49 7.52 8.65
CA LEU A 249 -12.08 7.38 8.24
C LEU A 249 -11.71 8.25 7.03
N TYR A 250 -12.66 8.48 6.12
CA TYR A 250 -12.43 9.19 4.87
C TYR A 250 -12.69 10.70 4.96
N ASN A 251 -13.13 11.21 6.12
CA ASN A 251 -13.58 12.60 6.25
C ASN A 251 -12.45 13.57 6.63
N ASN A 252 -11.23 13.06 6.84
CA ASN A 252 -10.07 13.84 7.29
C ASN A 252 -8.93 13.80 6.27
N GLY A 253 -8.15 14.89 6.24
CA GLY A 253 -7.00 15.04 5.36
C GLY A 253 -7.38 15.19 3.89
N ILE A 254 -6.35 15.20 3.04
CA ILE A 254 -6.48 15.26 1.58
C ILE A 254 -6.75 13.85 1.05
N LEU A 255 -7.79 13.68 0.25
CA LEU A 255 -8.04 12.45 -0.48
C LEU A 255 -7.48 12.53 -1.90
N ILE A 256 -6.94 11.42 -2.39
CA ILE A 256 -6.59 11.24 -3.80
C ILE A 256 -7.20 9.91 -4.24
N VAL A 257 -8.03 9.92 -5.27
CA VAL A 257 -8.50 8.69 -5.93
C VAL A 257 -7.71 8.45 -7.21
N TRP A 258 -7.36 7.18 -7.48
CA TRP A 258 -6.74 6.78 -8.74
C TRP A 258 -7.46 5.56 -9.33
N ASP A 259 -7.47 5.47 -10.67
CA ASP A 259 -8.11 4.38 -11.41
C ASP A 259 -7.17 3.87 -12.51
N PRO A 260 -7.02 2.55 -12.70
CA PRO A 260 -6.30 2.00 -13.85
C PRO A 260 -6.97 2.39 -15.17
N SER A 261 -6.22 3.03 -16.06
CA SER A 261 -6.66 3.29 -17.45
C SER A 261 -6.10 2.24 -18.41
N PRO A 262 -6.63 2.10 -19.63
CA PRO A 262 -5.90 1.44 -20.71
C PRO A 262 -4.51 2.08 -20.91
N TYR A 263 -3.51 1.27 -21.25
CA TYR A 263 -2.13 1.72 -21.39
C TYR A 263 -2.00 2.87 -22.40
N HIS A 264 -1.36 3.96 -21.99
CA HIS A 264 -1.18 5.20 -22.76
C HIS A 264 -2.48 5.83 -23.32
N SER A 265 -3.63 5.54 -22.72
CA SER A 265 -4.89 6.20 -23.11
C SER A 265 -4.95 7.67 -22.70
N GLU A 266 -5.66 8.45 -23.50
CA GLU A 266 -5.94 9.85 -23.18
C GLU A 266 -7.09 9.99 -22.17
N ILE A 267 -7.14 11.12 -21.44
CA ILE A 267 -8.16 11.36 -20.40
C ILE A 267 -9.60 11.13 -20.91
N PRO A 268 -10.01 11.60 -22.10
CA PRO A 268 -11.37 11.35 -22.61
C PRO A 268 -11.66 9.88 -22.90
N GLU A 269 -10.66 9.07 -23.24
CA GLU A 269 -10.81 7.64 -23.52
C GLU A 269 -10.98 6.86 -22.21
N TRP A 270 -10.11 7.16 -21.23
CA TRP A 270 -10.24 6.64 -19.87
C TRP A 270 -11.59 7.01 -19.25
N TYR A 271 -12.04 8.26 -19.36
CA TYR A 271 -13.31 8.71 -18.81
C TYR A 271 -14.52 7.92 -19.34
N LYS A 272 -14.48 7.51 -20.62
CA LYS A 272 -15.55 6.70 -21.22
C LYS A 272 -15.60 5.27 -20.66
N LYS A 273 -14.46 4.73 -20.23
CA LYS A 273 -14.32 3.35 -19.76
C LYS A 273 -13.29 3.24 -18.63
N PRO A 274 -13.59 3.80 -17.44
CA PRO A 274 -12.75 3.60 -16.27
C PRO A 274 -12.79 2.13 -15.84
N ASP A 275 -11.78 1.67 -15.10
CA ASP A 275 -11.79 0.29 -14.59
C ASP A 275 -12.91 0.10 -13.55
N TYR A 276 -13.08 1.09 -12.68
CA TYR A 276 -14.26 1.22 -11.83
C TYR A 276 -14.90 2.59 -12.03
N ASN A 277 -16.20 2.65 -12.30
CA ASN A 277 -16.90 3.91 -12.45
C ASN A 277 -17.16 4.55 -11.07
N PHE A 278 -16.19 5.32 -10.58
CA PHE A 278 -16.23 5.96 -9.26
C PHE A 278 -16.83 7.37 -9.29
N PHE A 279 -17.11 7.94 -10.47
CA PHE A 279 -17.46 9.36 -10.63
C PHE A 279 -18.71 9.78 -9.84
N ALA A 280 -19.75 8.94 -9.80
CA ALA A 280 -20.97 9.25 -9.05
C ALA A 280 -20.70 9.35 -7.53
N ASN A 281 -19.95 8.39 -6.99
CA ASN A 281 -19.60 8.37 -5.56
C ASN A 281 -18.60 9.47 -5.21
N TYR A 282 -17.66 9.79 -6.11
CA TYR A 282 -16.79 10.97 -5.97
C TYR A 282 -17.61 12.26 -5.87
N LYS A 283 -18.55 12.49 -6.81
CA LYS A 283 -19.46 13.65 -6.79
C LYS A 283 -20.30 13.69 -5.52
N GLN A 284 -20.77 12.54 -5.04
CA GLN A 284 -21.52 12.45 -3.80
C GLN A 284 -20.68 12.82 -2.57
N HIS A 285 -19.45 12.31 -2.45
CA HIS A 285 -18.53 12.68 -1.37
C HIS A 285 -18.21 14.17 -1.37
N ARG A 286 -17.92 14.75 -2.55
CA ARG A 286 -17.68 16.20 -2.70
C ARG A 286 -18.87 17.06 -2.26
N LYS A 287 -20.11 16.59 -2.43
CA LYS A 287 -21.30 17.27 -1.89
C LYS A 287 -21.40 17.18 -0.37
N GLN A 288 -21.01 16.04 0.20
CA GLN A 288 -21.08 15.80 1.65
C GLN A 288 -19.95 16.52 2.40
N HIS A 289 -18.79 16.68 1.74
CA HIS A 289 -17.57 17.24 2.32
C HIS A 289 -16.94 18.29 1.38
N PRO A 290 -17.63 19.42 1.14
CA PRO A 290 -17.20 20.43 0.15
C PRO A 290 -15.82 21.01 0.46
N ASP A 291 -15.51 21.21 1.75
CA ASP A 291 -14.27 21.83 2.21
C ASP A 291 -13.06 20.86 2.24
N GLN A 292 -13.31 19.55 2.15
CA GLN A 292 -12.23 18.55 2.17
C GLN A 292 -11.61 18.41 0.76
N PRO A 293 -10.30 18.66 0.58
CA PRO A 293 -9.67 18.46 -0.72
C PRO A 293 -9.72 16.99 -1.14
N PHE A 294 -10.28 16.73 -2.33
CA PHE A 294 -10.35 15.38 -2.89
C PHE A 294 -10.04 15.42 -4.39
N TYR A 295 -8.84 14.95 -4.74
CA TYR A 295 -8.29 14.98 -6.08
C TYR A 295 -8.46 13.65 -6.82
N ILE A 296 -8.39 13.70 -8.14
CA ILE A 296 -8.34 12.53 -9.02
C ILE A 296 -6.95 12.50 -9.65
N LEU A 297 -6.18 11.43 -9.44
CA LEU A 297 -4.85 11.27 -10.04
C LEU A 297 -4.98 11.17 -11.57
N ASN A 298 -4.10 11.84 -12.30
CA ASN A 298 -4.07 11.75 -13.76
C ASN A 298 -3.79 10.29 -14.19
N PRO A 299 -4.63 9.68 -15.07
CA PRO A 299 -4.49 8.28 -15.47
C PRO A 299 -3.19 7.95 -16.21
N LYS A 300 -2.42 8.95 -16.65
CA LYS A 300 -1.10 8.75 -17.26
C LYS A 300 -0.02 8.40 -16.24
N MET A 301 -0.08 8.98 -15.04
CA MET A 301 0.98 8.86 -14.02
C MET A 301 1.30 7.40 -13.64
N PRO A 302 0.32 6.51 -13.40
CA PRO A 302 0.63 5.10 -13.12
C PRO A 302 1.39 4.39 -14.26
N TRP A 303 1.11 4.74 -15.52
CA TRP A 303 1.77 4.13 -16.67
C TRP A 303 3.13 4.73 -16.98
N GLU A 304 3.32 6.04 -16.77
CA GLU A 304 4.64 6.68 -16.81
C GLU A 304 5.59 6.01 -15.79
N LEU A 305 5.10 5.73 -14.58
CA LEU A 305 5.86 5.00 -13.57
C LEU A 305 6.06 3.52 -13.95
N TRP A 306 5.04 2.88 -14.53
CA TRP A 306 5.15 1.51 -15.02
C TRP A 306 6.25 1.37 -16.09
N ASP A 307 6.38 2.34 -16.99
CA ASP A 307 7.41 2.35 -18.03
C ASP A 307 8.82 2.35 -17.43
N ILE A 308 9.05 3.13 -16.36
CA ILE A 308 10.32 3.12 -15.63
C ILE A 308 10.56 1.77 -14.95
N LEU A 309 9.53 1.18 -14.34
CA LEU A 309 9.65 -0.14 -13.71
C LEU A 309 9.99 -1.22 -14.75
N GLN A 310 9.31 -1.23 -15.90
CA GLN A 310 9.56 -2.20 -16.97
C GLN A 310 10.94 -1.98 -17.60
N GLU A 311 11.35 -0.73 -17.81
CA GLU A 311 12.65 -0.35 -18.33
C GLU A 311 13.80 -0.86 -17.46
N ASN A 312 13.63 -0.79 -16.14
CA ASN A 312 14.66 -1.12 -15.14
C ASN A 312 14.49 -2.51 -14.51
N SER A 313 13.59 -3.34 -15.04
CA SER A 313 13.40 -4.73 -14.59
C SER A 313 14.11 -5.73 -15.50
N PRO A 314 14.64 -6.85 -14.97
CA PRO A 314 15.36 -7.84 -15.77
C PRO A 314 14.45 -8.69 -16.68
N GLU A 315 13.13 -8.54 -16.58
CA GLU A 315 12.12 -9.36 -17.27
C GLU A 315 10.80 -8.59 -17.44
N ASP A 316 9.87 -9.14 -18.23
CA ASP A 316 8.52 -8.57 -18.40
C ASP A 316 7.76 -8.54 -17.09
N ILE A 317 7.37 -7.37 -16.60
CA ILE A 317 6.60 -7.23 -15.37
C ILE A 317 5.10 -7.38 -15.65
N GLN A 318 4.27 -7.57 -14.62
CA GLN A 318 2.82 -7.64 -14.79
C GLN A 318 2.31 -6.41 -15.56
N PRO A 319 1.50 -6.58 -16.63
CA PRO A 319 0.96 -5.49 -17.46
C PRO A 319 -0.24 -4.83 -16.76
N ASN A 320 -0.04 -4.47 -15.51
CA ASN A 320 -0.98 -3.92 -14.57
C ASN A 320 -0.28 -2.72 -13.90
N PRO A 321 -1.00 -1.66 -13.50
CA PRO A 321 -0.37 -0.49 -12.95
C PRO A 321 0.36 -0.79 -11.63
N PRO A 322 1.33 0.06 -11.24
CA PRO A 322 2.00 -0.03 -9.95
C PRO A 322 1.00 -0.04 -8.78
N SER A 323 1.40 -0.62 -7.65
CA SER A 323 0.56 -0.63 -6.45
C SER A 323 0.30 0.79 -5.93
N SER A 324 -0.79 0.98 -5.19
CA SER A 324 -1.03 2.26 -4.49
C SER A 324 0.16 2.64 -3.60
N GLY A 325 0.85 1.65 -3.02
CA GLY A 325 2.08 1.88 -2.25
C GLY A 325 3.14 2.62 -3.06
N MET A 326 3.48 2.12 -4.24
CA MET A 326 4.48 2.74 -5.10
C MET A 326 4.03 4.10 -5.65
N LEU A 327 2.75 4.24 -6.03
CA LEU A 327 2.20 5.55 -6.43
C LEU A 327 2.30 6.57 -5.30
N GLY A 328 1.95 6.18 -4.08
CA GLY A 328 2.04 7.02 -2.89
C GLY A 328 3.46 7.44 -2.55
N ILE A 329 4.44 6.54 -2.73
CA ILE A 329 5.87 6.86 -2.56
C ILE A 329 6.27 7.98 -3.52
N VAL A 330 6.02 7.82 -4.82
CA VAL A 330 6.40 8.84 -5.83
C VAL A 330 5.64 10.15 -5.61
N ILE A 331 4.36 10.09 -5.24
CA ILE A 331 3.59 11.28 -4.86
C ILE A 331 4.27 12.03 -3.71
N MET A 332 4.63 11.34 -2.63
CA MET A 332 5.25 12.01 -1.47
C MET A 332 6.67 12.51 -1.79
N MET A 333 7.44 11.79 -2.62
CA MET A 333 8.76 12.27 -3.04
C MET A 333 8.66 13.55 -3.90
N ASN A 334 7.52 13.81 -4.53
CA ASN A 334 7.28 15.05 -5.28
C ASN A 334 7.02 16.27 -4.37
N PHE A 335 6.52 16.06 -3.14
CA PHE A 335 6.11 17.15 -2.23
C PHE A 335 7.03 17.32 -1.01
N CYS A 336 7.84 16.31 -0.68
CA CYS A 336 8.65 16.27 0.53
C CYS A 336 10.14 16.25 0.21
N ASP A 337 10.97 16.83 1.09
CA ASP A 337 12.44 16.74 0.99
C ASP A 337 12.98 15.35 1.31
N GLN A 338 12.31 14.64 2.21
CA GLN A 338 12.63 13.27 2.60
C GLN A 338 11.33 12.47 2.83
N VAL A 339 11.32 11.22 2.38
CA VAL A 339 10.21 10.29 2.58
C VAL A 339 10.69 9.02 3.27
N ASP A 340 10.21 8.81 4.48
CA ASP A 340 10.41 7.57 5.24
C ASP A 340 9.24 6.62 4.90
N VAL A 341 9.53 5.42 4.38
CA VAL A 341 8.50 4.45 3.99
C VAL A 341 8.56 3.24 4.92
N TYR A 342 7.44 2.91 5.54
CA TYR A 342 7.34 1.88 6.57
C TYR A 342 6.63 0.63 6.07
N GLU A 343 7.25 -0.54 6.27
CA GLU A 343 6.78 -1.89 5.93
C GLU A 343 6.34 -2.05 4.45
N PHE A 344 6.92 -1.23 3.57
CA PHE A 344 6.90 -1.52 2.13
C PHE A 344 7.97 -2.56 1.81
N LEU A 345 9.23 -2.29 2.20
CA LEU A 345 10.22 -3.34 2.35
C LEU A 345 9.99 -4.01 3.72
N PRO A 346 9.78 -5.33 3.74
CA PRO A 346 9.39 -6.00 4.98
C PRO A 346 10.56 -6.05 5.96
N SER A 347 10.26 -5.83 7.24
CA SER A 347 11.20 -6.04 8.34
C SER A 347 11.35 -7.51 8.72
N LYS A 348 12.06 -7.78 9.82
CA LYS A 348 12.07 -9.08 10.51
C LYS A 348 10.66 -9.57 10.93
N ARG A 349 9.65 -8.70 10.91
CA ARG A 349 8.23 -9.02 11.15
C ARG A 349 7.48 -9.49 9.90
N GLN A 350 8.19 -9.74 8.79
CA GLN A 350 7.57 -10.26 7.56
C GLN A 350 6.60 -11.40 7.86
N THR A 351 5.37 -11.29 7.35
CA THR A 351 4.28 -12.22 7.61
C THR A 351 3.42 -12.39 6.36
N ASP A 352 2.67 -13.50 6.33
CA ASP A 352 1.64 -13.72 5.31
C ASP A 352 0.33 -12.99 5.64
N ILE A 353 0.16 -12.43 6.85
CA ILE A 353 -0.99 -11.57 7.15
C ILE A 353 -0.97 -10.37 6.20
N CYS A 354 -2.00 -10.25 5.36
CA CYS A 354 -2.00 -9.28 4.28
C CYS A 354 -2.01 -7.84 4.80
N HIS A 355 -2.90 -7.55 5.75
CA HIS A 355 -3.04 -6.21 6.33
C HIS A 355 -3.08 -6.21 7.85
N TYR A 356 -2.53 -5.18 8.50
CA TYR A 356 -2.47 -5.10 9.97
C TYR A 356 -3.85 -5.07 10.64
N TYR A 357 -4.87 -4.61 9.90
CA TYR A 357 -6.25 -4.49 10.34
C TYR A 357 -7.15 -5.65 9.88
N GLN A 358 -6.56 -6.71 9.30
CA GLN A 358 -7.28 -7.89 8.84
C GLN A 358 -6.62 -9.18 9.36
N ARG A 359 -7.29 -10.32 9.17
CA ARG A 359 -6.85 -11.62 9.69
C ARG A 359 -6.56 -12.67 8.62
N PHE A 360 -6.72 -12.34 7.34
CA PHE A 360 -6.46 -13.29 6.26
C PHE A 360 -4.98 -13.30 5.88
N HIS A 361 -4.53 -14.46 5.41
CA HIS A 361 -3.16 -14.70 5.01
C HIS A 361 -3.07 -14.79 3.48
N ASP A 362 -2.22 -13.96 2.87
CA ASP A 362 -1.85 -14.07 1.48
C ASP A 362 -0.46 -13.44 1.23
N SER A 363 0.52 -14.29 0.93
CA SER A 363 1.87 -13.86 0.55
C SER A 363 1.90 -12.95 -0.69
N ALA A 364 0.84 -12.96 -1.52
CA ALA A 364 0.69 -12.05 -2.65
C ALA A 364 0.67 -10.57 -2.24
N CYS A 365 0.18 -10.24 -1.03
CA CYS A 365 0.14 -8.85 -0.56
C CYS A 365 1.55 -8.28 -0.29
N THR A 366 2.51 -9.17 0.03
CA THR A 366 3.90 -8.79 0.27
C THR A 366 4.77 -8.98 -0.98
N MET A 367 4.52 -10.01 -1.77
CA MET A 367 5.39 -10.41 -2.90
C MET A 367 4.87 -9.98 -4.27
N GLY A 368 3.61 -9.55 -4.37
CA GLY A 368 2.94 -9.18 -5.61
C GLY A 368 2.14 -10.32 -6.25
N ALA A 369 1.01 -9.94 -6.84
CA ALA A 369 0.18 -10.79 -7.70
C ALA A 369 -0.29 -9.97 -8.90
N TYR A 370 -1.32 -9.13 -8.70
CA TYR A 370 -1.85 -8.21 -9.71
C TYR A 370 -0.83 -7.11 -10.05
N HIS A 371 -0.32 -6.39 -9.04
CA HIS A 371 0.68 -5.35 -9.23
C HIS A 371 2.08 -5.93 -9.42
N PRO A 372 2.99 -5.23 -10.13
CA PRO A 372 4.42 -5.58 -10.22
C PRO A 372 5.20 -5.29 -8.92
N LEU A 373 4.58 -5.56 -7.75
CA LEU A 373 5.06 -5.18 -6.42
C LEU A 373 6.47 -5.70 -6.10
N LEU A 374 6.84 -6.88 -6.61
CA LEU A 374 8.21 -7.40 -6.49
C LEU A 374 9.24 -6.41 -7.04
N PHE A 375 8.98 -5.87 -8.22
CA PHE A 375 9.89 -4.97 -8.94
C PHE A 375 9.81 -3.55 -8.38
N GLU A 376 8.65 -3.13 -7.88
CA GLU A 376 8.51 -1.88 -7.11
C GLU A 376 9.42 -1.91 -5.87
N LYS A 377 9.44 -3.02 -5.13
CA LYS A 377 10.31 -3.20 -3.97
C LYS A 377 11.79 -3.26 -4.33
N ASN A 378 12.13 -3.85 -5.47
CA ASN A 378 13.51 -3.79 -5.99
C ASN A 378 13.95 -2.35 -6.25
N LEU A 379 13.10 -1.57 -6.93
CA LEU A 379 13.36 -0.16 -7.19
C LEU A 379 13.55 0.61 -5.88
N VAL A 380 12.61 0.47 -4.93
CA VAL A 380 12.68 1.15 -3.62
C VAL A 380 13.92 0.75 -2.83
N LYS A 381 14.31 -0.53 -2.84
CA LYS A 381 15.56 -0.98 -2.21
C LYS A 381 16.78 -0.34 -2.86
N HIS A 382 16.75 -0.19 -4.18
CA HIS A 382 17.86 0.36 -4.96
C HIS A 382 18.08 1.86 -4.73
N ILE A 383 17.00 2.64 -4.54
CA ILE A 383 17.08 4.08 -4.28
C ILE A 383 17.07 4.46 -2.79
N ASN A 384 17.10 3.47 -1.89
CA ASN A 384 17.14 3.70 -0.45
C ASN A 384 18.47 4.32 0.01
N GLN A 385 18.39 5.36 0.83
CA GLN A 385 19.53 6.03 1.46
C GLN A 385 19.78 5.61 2.91
N GLY A 386 18.85 4.86 3.53
CA GLY A 386 19.00 4.31 4.89
C GLY A 386 19.76 2.98 4.95
N ASP A 387 20.07 2.51 6.16
CA ASP A 387 20.85 1.30 6.36
C ASP A 387 20.00 0.01 6.32
N ASP A 388 20.65 -1.13 6.06
CA ASP A 388 19.99 -2.45 6.14
C ASP A 388 19.45 -2.77 7.54
N GLU A 389 20.07 -2.21 8.58
CA GLU A 389 19.58 -2.32 9.96
C GLU A 389 18.21 -1.69 10.15
N ASP A 390 17.93 -0.58 9.45
CA ASP A 390 16.64 0.12 9.53
C ASP A 390 15.54 -0.70 8.86
N ILE A 391 15.85 -1.30 7.70
CA ILE A 391 14.93 -2.22 7.03
C ILE A 391 14.68 -3.43 7.93
N TYR A 392 15.73 -4.06 8.45
CA TYR A 392 15.59 -5.28 9.24
C TYR A 392 14.79 -5.05 10.54
N ASN A 393 15.05 -3.96 11.27
CA ASN A 393 14.42 -3.71 12.55
C ASN A 393 13.08 -3.00 12.45
N TYR A 394 12.94 -2.05 11.55
CA TYR A 394 11.81 -1.14 11.48
C TYR A 394 11.01 -1.29 10.18
N GLY A 395 11.53 -1.98 9.18
CA GLY A 395 10.90 -2.03 7.85
C GLY A 395 10.91 -0.65 7.20
N LYS A 396 11.88 0.19 7.60
CA LYS A 396 12.00 1.58 7.20
C LYS A 396 13.00 1.69 6.06
N VAL A 397 12.61 2.41 5.01
CA VAL A 397 13.54 2.97 4.01
C VAL A 397 13.42 4.48 3.99
N THR A 398 14.50 5.16 3.63
CA THR A 398 14.58 6.61 3.53
C THR A 398 14.87 6.99 2.09
N LEU A 399 13.98 7.75 1.47
CA LEU A 399 14.07 8.18 0.08
C LEU A 399 14.17 9.71 0.00
N PRO A 400 14.98 10.27 -0.92
CA PRO A 400 15.06 11.70 -1.11
C PRO A 400 13.85 12.23 -1.88
N GLY A 401 13.50 13.50 -1.63
CA GLY A 401 12.57 14.26 -2.46
C GLY A 401 13.11 14.48 -3.88
N LEU A 402 12.25 14.34 -4.90
CA LEU A 402 12.63 14.47 -6.30
C LEU A 402 13.04 15.89 -6.69
N ARG A 403 12.49 16.91 -6.03
CA ARG A 403 12.75 18.32 -6.34
C ARG A 403 14.22 18.73 -6.20
N ASN A 404 14.93 18.10 -5.25
CA ASN A 404 16.33 18.44 -4.95
C ASN A 404 17.34 17.50 -5.64
N ILE A 405 16.86 16.54 -6.44
CA ILE A 405 17.72 15.63 -7.19
C ILE A 405 18.41 16.40 -8.32
N LYS A 406 19.73 16.20 -8.45
CA LYS A 406 20.55 16.79 -9.50
C LYS A 406 20.74 15.79 -10.64
N CYS A 407 20.31 16.24 -11.82
CA CYS A 407 20.52 15.68 -13.14
C CYS A 407 20.86 16.89 -14.02
#